data_AF-A0AA97HQP7-F1
#
_entry.id   AF-A0AA97HQP7-F1
#
_cell.length_a   1.000
_cell.length_b   1.000
_cell.length_c   1.000
_cell.angle_alpha   90.00
_cell.angle_beta   90.00
_cell.angle_gamma   90.00
#
_symmetry.space_group_name_H-M   'P 1'
#
loop_
_entity.id
_entity.type
_entity.pdbx_description
1 polymer ?
#
loop_
_entity_poly.entity_id
_entity_poly.type
_entity_poly.pdbx_seq_one_letter_code
_entity_poly.pdbx_strand_id
1 'polypeptide(L)'
;MFSYKDIQWVRNVKREGGDNWAYFDEDNDEMILHWSSAFTNIPTPAMTPKKGDVVVLFQKMNTSKQFHFTHLLSPVDDIELDCIDKNPKHRWGRKMKILAKTQKVLRPDSLGLGRVNQGHTYPIEYLNLDTSKENIQKIIWNAFKPFFREGVFKRYVLELSDSLIDENLDNVESEEGKWNYAMHRFRERDRGLVQKKKASVIKPTCECCTFDFSNTYPDLGDGFIECHHRIPINQGERITKLEDLALVCANCHRMLHRKNNQNEYYTVDELKQIIINE
;
A
#
# COMPACT_ATOMS: atom_id res chain seq x y z
N MET A 1 -10.83 -13.68 5.05
CA MET A 1 -10.21 -12.46 4.49
C MET A 1 -9.17 -11.95 5.48
N PHE A 2 -8.10 -11.30 5.01
CA PHE A 2 -7.08 -10.71 5.90
C PHE A 2 -7.42 -9.27 6.26
N SER A 3 -7.06 -8.89 7.47
CA SER A 3 -7.18 -7.59 8.09
C SER A 3 -5.87 -7.25 8.81
N TYR A 4 -5.75 -6.02 9.30
CA TYR A 4 -4.59 -5.64 10.13
C TYR A 4 -4.43 -6.56 11.36
N LYS A 5 -5.54 -7.10 11.90
CA LYS A 5 -5.51 -7.99 13.06
C LYS A 5 -4.81 -9.31 12.77
N ASP A 6 -4.73 -9.71 11.51
CA ASP A 6 -4.09 -10.97 11.12
C ASP A 6 -2.57 -10.84 11.05
N ILE A 7 -2.01 -9.62 11.12
CA ILE A 7 -0.56 -9.41 11.23
C ILE A 7 -0.08 -9.89 12.61
N GLN A 8 0.41 -11.12 12.67
CA GLN A 8 0.88 -11.76 13.90
C GLN A 8 2.40 -11.81 14.01
N TRP A 9 3.10 -11.80 12.86
CA TRP A 9 4.51 -12.16 12.81
C TRP A 9 5.35 -11.14 12.06
N VAL A 10 6.61 -11.05 12.46
CA VAL A 10 7.61 -10.25 11.77
C VAL A 10 8.92 -11.01 11.64
N ARG A 11 9.60 -10.83 10.50
CA ARG A 11 10.84 -11.54 10.19
C ARG A 11 11.79 -10.71 9.35
N ASN A 12 13.05 -10.70 9.76
CA ASN A 12 14.14 -10.14 8.95
C ASN A 12 14.53 -11.13 7.85
N VAL A 13 14.73 -10.63 6.64
CA VAL A 13 15.28 -11.40 5.52
C VAL A 13 16.50 -10.70 4.95
N LYS A 14 17.45 -11.49 4.45
CA LYS A 14 18.66 -10.99 3.79
C LYS A 14 18.94 -11.84 2.56
N ARG A 15 19.46 -11.21 1.53
CA ARG A 15 20.05 -11.87 0.38
C ARG A 15 21.43 -11.26 0.15
N GLU A 16 22.42 -12.13 -0.09
CA GLU A 16 23.82 -11.72 -0.29
C GLU A 16 24.30 -10.73 0.76
N GLY A 17 24.13 -11.07 2.04
CA GLY A 17 24.58 -10.20 3.15
C GLY A 17 23.83 -8.86 3.30
N GLY A 18 22.79 -8.59 2.50
CA GLY A 18 22.07 -7.31 2.48
C GLY A 18 22.42 -6.41 1.30
N ASP A 19 23.20 -6.91 0.33
CA ASP A 19 23.57 -6.18 -0.88
C ASP A 19 22.44 -6.17 -1.92
N ASN A 20 21.60 -7.21 -1.90
CA ASN A 20 20.47 -7.35 -2.83
C ASN A 20 19.14 -7.55 -2.10
N TRP A 21 18.05 -7.11 -2.73
CA TRP A 21 16.69 -7.30 -2.22
C TRP A 21 16.29 -8.77 -2.23
N ALA A 22 15.77 -9.27 -1.11
CA ALA A 22 15.33 -10.66 -1.01
C ALA A 22 13.93 -10.85 -1.64
N TYR A 23 13.77 -11.90 -2.44
CA TYR A 23 12.50 -12.33 -3.05
C TYR A 23 11.90 -11.34 -4.09
N PHE A 24 12.77 -10.56 -4.75
CA PHE A 24 12.34 -9.61 -5.79
C PHE A 24 12.51 -10.11 -7.24
N ASP A 25 13.11 -11.27 -7.47
CA ASP A 25 13.53 -11.72 -8.81
C ASP A 25 12.39 -12.24 -9.69
N GLU A 26 11.25 -12.58 -9.11
CA GLU A 26 10.11 -13.14 -9.82
C GLU A 26 8.84 -12.37 -9.44
N ASP A 27 7.95 -12.17 -10.43
CA ASP A 27 6.64 -11.56 -10.24
C ASP A 27 5.54 -12.62 -10.09
N ASN A 28 5.72 -13.48 -9.09
CA ASN A 28 4.75 -14.52 -8.74
C ASN A 28 3.85 -14.06 -7.59
N ASP A 29 2.60 -14.53 -7.57
CA ASP A 29 1.66 -14.30 -6.45
C ASP A 29 2.03 -15.09 -5.19
N GLU A 30 2.92 -16.06 -5.32
CA GLU A 30 3.35 -16.96 -4.27
C GLU A 30 4.87 -17.08 -4.26
N MET A 31 5.45 -17.33 -3.09
CA MET A 31 6.88 -17.58 -2.93
C MET A 31 7.13 -18.67 -1.89
N ILE A 32 8.30 -19.30 -1.95
CA ILE A 32 8.78 -20.15 -0.87
C ILE A 32 9.64 -19.29 0.07
N LEU A 33 9.14 -19.08 1.28
CA LEU A 33 9.94 -18.47 2.35
C LEU A 33 10.78 -19.57 3.01
N HIS A 34 12.08 -19.33 3.19
CA HIS A 34 13.02 -20.35 3.69
C HIS A 34 13.50 -20.04 5.12
N TRP A 35 13.81 -21.08 5.91
CA TRP A 35 14.33 -21.03 7.28
C TRP A 35 15.62 -21.85 7.40
N SER A 36 16.46 -21.49 8.36
CA SER A 36 17.79 -22.08 8.57
C SER A 36 17.73 -23.60 8.75
N SER A 37 18.67 -24.32 8.12
CA SER A 37 18.85 -25.76 8.36
C SER A 37 19.39 -26.09 9.76
N ALA A 38 19.80 -25.08 10.54
CA ALA A 38 20.23 -25.26 11.93
C ALA A 38 19.08 -25.64 12.89
N PHE A 39 17.82 -25.43 12.49
CA PHE A 39 16.67 -25.87 13.29
C PHE A 39 16.44 -27.37 13.08
N THR A 40 16.58 -28.14 14.16
CA THR A 40 16.40 -29.59 14.16
C THR A 40 15.13 -30.06 14.88
N ASN A 41 14.47 -29.16 15.63
CA ASN A 41 13.21 -29.45 16.31
C ASN A 41 12.06 -29.56 15.30
N ILE A 42 11.16 -30.53 15.51
CA ILE A 42 9.98 -30.76 14.67
C ILE A 42 8.72 -30.47 15.52
N PRO A 43 7.78 -29.65 15.04
CA PRO A 43 7.86 -28.87 13.81
C PRO A 43 8.88 -27.72 13.91
N THR A 44 9.50 -27.34 12.80
CA THR A 44 10.52 -26.28 12.82
C THR A 44 9.87 -24.89 12.93
N PRO A 45 10.65 -23.81 13.16
CA PRO A 45 10.12 -22.44 13.15
C PRO A 45 9.46 -21.99 11.84
N ALA A 46 9.61 -22.76 10.74
CA ALA A 46 8.86 -22.54 9.51
C ALA A 46 7.35 -22.73 9.73
N MET A 47 6.96 -23.59 10.68
CA MET A 47 5.58 -23.86 11.03
C MET A 47 5.00 -22.90 12.08
N THR A 48 5.75 -21.89 12.52
CA THR A 48 5.29 -20.93 13.53
C THR A 48 4.08 -20.14 13.04
N PRO A 49 4.12 -19.46 11.87
CA PRO A 49 2.91 -18.88 11.29
C PRO A 49 1.94 -19.96 10.83
N LYS A 50 0.66 -19.83 11.21
CA LYS A 50 -0.42 -20.72 10.77
C LYS A 50 -1.15 -20.14 9.58
N LYS A 51 -1.86 -20.98 8.84
CA LYS A 51 -2.77 -20.50 7.80
C LYS A 51 -3.77 -19.50 8.40
N GLY A 52 -3.91 -18.33 7.75
CA GLY A 52 -4.71 -17.22 8.27
C GLY A 52 -3.87 -16.13 8.94
N ASP A 53 -2.67 -16.45 9.42
CA ASP A 53 -1.75 -15.44 9.90
C ASP A 53 -1.12 -14.64 8.76
N VAL A 54 -0.75 -13.41 9.06
CA VAL A 54 0.02 -12.53 8.19
C VAL A 54 1.40 -12.26 8.80
N VAL A 55 2.42 -12.40 7.96
CA VAL A 55 3.83 -12.22 8.28
C VAL A 55 4.36 -10.99 7.54
N VAL A 56 4.97 -10.07 8.28
CA VAL A 56 5.67 -8.92 7.74
C VAL A 56 7.14 -9.27 7.55
N LEU A 57 7.63 -9.10 6.33
CA LEU A 57 9.05 -9.16 6.05
C LEU A 57 9.66 -7.76 6.03
N PHE A 58 10.88 -7.68 6.56
CA PHE A 58 11.69 -6.49 6.49
C PHE A 58 13.15 -6.84 6.22
N GLN A 59 13.92 -5.89 5.71
CA GLN A 59 15.32 -6.08 5.37
C GLN A 59 16.13 -4.82 5.68
N LYS A 60 17.37 -4.99 6.16
CA LYS A 60 18.36 -3.90 6.20
C LYS A 60 19.14 -3.90 4.89
N MET A 61 19.12 -2.78 4.18
CA MET A 61 19.94 -2.62 2.97
C MET A 61 21.29 -2.01 3.34
N ASN A 62 22.38 -2.55 2.81
CA ASN A 62 23.73 -2.04 3.09
C ASN A 62 23.95 -0.63 2.51
N THR A 63 23.33 -0.35 1.35
CA THR A 63 23.39 0.93 0.64
C THR A 63 22.79 2.09 1.44
N SER A 64 21.62 1.90 2.06
CA SER A 64 20.93 2.95 2.83
C SER A 64 21.21 2.86 4.33
N LYS A 65 21.76 1.75 4.82
CA LYS A 65 21.91 1.39 6.24
C LYS A 65 20.60 1.42 7.05
N GLN A 66 19.45 1.48 6.37
CA GLN A 66 18.12 1.57 6.96
C GLN A 66 17.31 0.29 6.74
N PHE A 67 16.35 0.05 7.62
CA PHE A 67 15.40 -1.06 7.50
C PHE A 67 14.21 -0.66 6.64
N HIS A 68 13.82 -1.56 5.73
CA HIS A 68 12.71 -1.39 4.82
C HIS A 68 11.72 -2.52 5.04
N PHE A 69 10.43 -2.20 5.02
CA PHE A 69 9.40 -3.22 4.88
C PHE A 69 9.36 -3.68 3.43
N THR A 70 9.31 -5.00 3.22
CA THR A 70 9.42 -5.58 1.89
C THR A 70 8.18 -6.31 1.44
N HIS A 71 7.64 -7.17 2.30
CA HIS A 71 6.50 -8.01 1.95
C HIS A 71 5.50 -8.14 3.09
N LEU A 72 4.25 -8.30 2.71
CA LEU A 72 3.20 -8.82 3.56
C LEU A 72 2.78 -10.18 3.00
N LEU A 73 2.90 -11.24 3.79
CA LEU A 73 2.76 -12.62 3.35
C LEU A 73 1.75 -13.38 4.21
N SER A 74 1.13 -14.43 3.68
CA SER A 74 0.37 -15.39 4.49
C SER A 74 0.63 -16.83 4.05
N PRO A 75 0.74 -17.82 4.95
CA PRO A 75 0.87 -19.22 4.57
C PRO A 75 -0.32 -19.69 3.73
N VAL A 76 -0.05 -20.39 2.62
CA VAL A 76 -1.10 -20.96 1.75
C VAL A 76 -1.78 -22.15 2.41
N ASP A 77 -0.99 -22.94 3.14
CA ASP A 77 -1.36 -24.17 3.82
C ASP A 77 -0.61 -24.27 5.16
N ASP A 78 -0.77 -25.39 5.87
CA ASP A 78 -0.01 -25.75 7.07
C ASP A 78 0.98 -26.89 6.78
N ILE A 79 1.67 -26.83 5.63
CA ILE A 79 2.67 -27.81 5.20
C ILE A 79 4.07 -27.18 5.26
N GLU A 80 5.02 -27.92 5.83
CA GLU A 80 6.45 -27.62 5.78
C GLU A 80 7.09 -28.31 4.58
N LEU A 81 7.96 -27.59 3.86
CA LEU A 81 8.69 -28.09 2.72
C LEU A 81 10.14 -28.38 3.10
N ASP A 82 10.66 -29.50 2.63
CA ASP A 82 12.08 -29.79 2.67
C ASP A 82 12.73 -29.37 1.34
N CYS A 83 13.47 -28.27 1.38
CA CYS A 83 14.16 -27.67 0.25
C CYS A 83 15.67 -27.94 0.26
N ILE A 84 16.15 -29.02 0.91
CA ILE A 84 17.59 -29.30 1.05
C ILE A 84 18.34 -29.26 -0.29
N ASP A 85 17.75 -29.80 -1.35
CA ASP A 85 18.37 -29.88 -2.68
C ASP A 85 18.51 -28.51 -3.36
N LYS A 86 17.62 -27.56 -3.04
CA LYS A 86 17.61 -26.21 -3.63
C LYS A 86 18.35 -25.20 -2.76
N ASN A 87 18.29 -25.35 -1.44
CA ASN A 87 18.87 -24.40 -0.49
C ASN A 87 19.41 -25.11 0.76
N PRO A 88 20.62 -25.70 0.71
CA PRO A 88 21.16 -26.52 1.81
C PRO A 88 21.32 -25.76 3.14
N LYS A 89 21.57 -24.45 3.08
CA LYS A 89 21.72 -23.58 4.27
C LYS A 89 20.38 -23.13 4.85
N HIS A 90 19.32 -23.12 4.03
CA HIS A 90 17.98 -22.75 4.45
C HIS A 90 16.97 -23.80 3.97
N ARG A 91 17.13 -25.01 4.52
CA ARG A 91 16.40 -26.23 4.13
C ARG A 91 14.89 -26.10 4.26
N TRP A 92 14.41 -25.53 5.36
CA TRP A 92 12.99 -25.59 5.69
C TRP A 92 12.21 -24.49 4.97
N GLY A 93 11.15 -24.83 4.27
CA GLY A 93 10.36 -23.91 3.44
C GLY A 93 8.89 -23.86 3.82
N ARG A 94 8.23 -22.74 3.54
CA ARG A 94 6.76 -22.63 3.52
C ARG A 94 6.33 -21.95 2.24
N LYS A 95 5.23 -22.44 1.68
CA LYS A 95 4.56 -21.76 0.58
C LYS A 95 3.76 -20.58 1.12
N MET A 96 4.11 -19.38 0.68
CA MET A 96 3.54 -18.12 1.15
C MET A 96 2.84 -17.41 -0.01
N LYS A 97 1.62 -16.95 0.22
CA LYS A 97 0.93 -16.01 -0.67
C LYS A 97 1.43 -14.60 -0.40
N ILE A 98 1.72 -13.86 -1.45
CA ILE A 98 2.11 -12.44 -1.37
C ILE A 98 0.85 -11.58 -1.33
N LEU A 99 0.63 -10.89 -0.21
CA LEU A 99 -0.45 -9.92 -0.06
C LEU A 99 -0.03 -8.53 -0.54
N ALA A 100 1.22 -8.16 -0.27
CA ALA A 100 1.83 -6.90 -0.66
C ALA A 100 3.34 -7.06 -0.85
N LYS A 101 3.94 -6.27 -1.75
CA LYS A 101 5.39 -6.25 -2.01
C LYS A 101 5.82 -4.82 -2.35
N THR A 102 6.95 -4.36 -1.81
CA THR A 102 7.44 -2.99 -2.01
C THR A 102 8.93 -2.84 -1.71
N GLN A 103 9.63 -1.98 -2.46
CA GLN A 103 10.99 -1.54 -2.15
C GLN A 103 11.02 -0.12 -1.55
N LYS A 104 9.85 0.54 -1.49
CA LYS A 104 9.71 1.98 -1.27
C LYS A 104 9.35 2.33 0.18
N VAL A 105 8.88 1.35 0.96
CA VAL A 105 8.40 1.60 2.32
C VAL A 105 9.58 1.56 3.30
N LEU A 106 10.01 2.76 3.66
CA LEU A 106 10.86 2.98 4.81
C LEU A 106 10.10 2.64 6.10
N ARG A 107 10.79 1.97 7.01
CA ARG A 107 10.28 1.67 8.36
C ARG A 107 9.92 2.97 9.09
N PRO A 108 8.76 3.05 9.75
CA PRO A 108 8.48 4.10 10.73
C PRO A 108 9.48 4.08 11.88
N ASP A 109 10.00 5.24 12.28
CA ASP A 109 11.06 5.28 13.29
C ASP A 109 10.67 4.69 14.65
N SER A 110 9.37 4.73 14.92
CA SER A 110 8.70 4.19 16.09
C SER A 110 8.74 2.65 16.22
N LEU A 111 9.15 1.87 15.21
CA LEU A 111 9.15 0.39 15.28
C LEU A 111 10.57 -0.18 15.43
N GLY A 112 11.07 -0.38 16.65
CA GLY A 112 12.41 -0.89 16.97
C GLY A 112 12.76 -2.30 16.46
N LEU A 113 13.17 -2.40 15.18
CA LEU A 113 13.55 -3.66 14.51
C LEU A 113 14.93 -4.23 14.91
N GLY A 114 15.73 -3.48 15.66
CA GLY A 114 17.08 -3.92 16.07
C GLY A 114 17.08 -5.23 16.85
N ARG A 115 15.98 -5.53 17.55
CA ARG A 115 15.79 -6.75 18.36
C ARG A 115 15.40 -7.99 17.52
N VAL A 116 15.01 -7.80 16.25
CA VAL A 116 14.44 -8.82 15.37
C VAL A 116 15.41 -9.16 14.21
N ASN A 117 16.72 -8.93 14.37
CA ASN A 117 17.68 -8.99 13.27
C ASN A 117 18.23 -10.40 12.96
N GLN A 118 17.91 -11.42 13.78
CA GLN A 118 18.48 -12.78 13.65
C GLN A 118 17.82 -13.66 12.58
N GLY A 119 16.82 -13.13 11.86
CA GLY A 119 16.13 -13.88 10.80
C GLY A 119 15.15 -14.94 11.32
N HIS A 120 14.92 -15.01 12.62
CA HIS A 120 13.82 -15.79 13.20
C HIS A 120 12.48 -15.09 12.98
N THR A 121 11.41 -15.86 13.16
CA THR A 121 10.04 -15.34 13.13
C THR A 121 9.64 -14.95 14.55
N TYR A 122 9.34 -13.68 14.77
CA TYR A 122 8.97 -13.14 16.08
C TYR A 122 7.52 -12.66 16.08
N PRO A 123 6.83 -12.70 17.23
CA PRO A 123 5.55 -12.01 17.40
C PRO A 123 5.69 -10.52 17.08
N ILE A 124 4.65 -9.93 16.49
CA ILE A 124 4.67 -8.53 16.03
C ILE A 124 4.91 -7.51 17.16
N GLU A 125 4.59 -7.88 18.40
CA GLU A 125 4.78 -7.08 19.61
C GLU A 125 6.26 -6.76 19.89
N TYR A 126 7.18 -7.57 19.36
CA TYR A 126 8.61 -7.34 19.50
C TYR A 126 9.10 -6.10 18.75
N LEU A 127 8.27 -5.51 17.87
CA LEU A 127 8.61 -4.29 17.15
C LEU A 127 8.61 -3.05 18.03
N ASN A 128 7.70 -2.95 19.00
CA ASN A 128 7.70 -1.84 19.93
C ASN A 128 6.96 -2.27 21.21
N LEU A 129 7.68 -2.34 22.32
CA LEU A 129 7.10 -2.71 23.61
C LEU A 129 6.26 -1.60 24.23
N ASP A 130 6.47 -0.36 23.79
CA ASP A 130 5.81 0.85 24.31
C ASP A 130 4.52 1.19 23.54
N THR A 131 4.12 0.35 22.57
CA THR A 131 2.91 0.55 21.75
C THR A 131 2.07 -0.73 21.73
N SER A 132 0.75 -0.58 21.72
CA SER A 132 -0.14 -1.74 21.64
C SER A 132 0.05 -2.54 20.35
N LYS A 133 -0.11 -3.85 20.44
CA LYS A 133 -0.13 -4.76 19.28
C LYS A 133 -1.02 -4.23 18.16
N GLU A 134 -2.23 -3.79 18.50
CA GLU A 134 -3.21 -3.26 17.55
C GLU A 134 -2.69 -2.04 16.78
N ASN A 135 -2.00 -1.12 17.46
CA ASN A 135 -1.44 0.06 16.82
C ASN A 135 -0.29 -0.31 15.87
N ILE A 136 0.59 -1.23 16.27
CA ILE A 136 1.66 -1.74 15.39
C ILE A 136 1.05 -2.36 14.13
N GLN A 137 0.03 -3.21 14.31
CA GLN A 137 -0.70 -3.84 13.22
C GLN A 137 -1.30 -2.81 12.26
N LYS A 138 -2.00 -1.79 12.79
CA LYS A 138 -2.59 -0.70 11.98
C LYS A 138 -1.54 0.10 11.22
N ILE A 139 -0.43 0.46 11.86
CA ILE A 139 0.66 1.21 11.22
C ILE A 139 1.19 0.42 10.02
N ILE A 140 1.47 -0.87 10.20
CA ILE A 140 2.03 -1.70 9.15
C ILE A 140 1.01 -1.94 8.04
N TRP A 141 -0.22 -2.27 8.39
CA TRP A 141 -1.30 -2.45 7.41
C TRP A 141 -1.49 -1.21 6.54
N ASN A 142 -1.52 -0.02 7.14
CA ASN A 142 -1.64 1.24 6.42
C ASN A 142 -0.42 1.52 5.54
N ALA A 143 0.79 1.19 5.99
CA ALA A 143 2.00 1.34 5.19
C ALA A 143 2.00 0.44 3.94
N PHE A 144 1.47 -0.78 4.03
CA PHE A 144 1.38 -1.71 2.90
C PHE A 144 0.16 -1.51 2.01
N LYS A 145 -0.87 -0.81 2.49
CA LYS A 145 -2.14 -0.62 1.79
C LYS A 145 -2.01 -0.14 0.33
N PRO A 146 -1.10 0.81 -0.01
CA PRO A 146 -0.91 1.23 -1.40
C PRO A 146 -0.32 0.13 -2.32
N PHE A 147 0.34 -0.86 -1.71
CA PHE A 147 1.14 -1.91 -2.35
C PHE A 147 0.46 -3.29 -2.32
N PHE A 148 -0.83 -3.35 -1.98
CA PHE A 148 -1.59 -4.59 -2.06
C PHE A 148 -1.70 -5.06 -3.50
N ARG A 149 -1.50 -6.38 -3.71
CA ARG A 149 -1.76 -6.98 -5.02
C ARG A 149 -3.23 -6.82 -5.39
N GLU A 150 -3.51 -6.71 -6.69
CA GLU A 150 -4.84 -6.40 -7.22
C GLU A 150 -5.94 -7.30 -6.66
N GLY A 151 -5.74 -8.62 -6.65
CA GLY A 151 -6.72 -9.57 -6.13
C GLY A 151 -6.98 -9.45 -4.62
N VAL A 152 -5.98 -9.00 -3.85
CA VAL A 152 -6.12 -8.75 -2.40
C VAL A 152 -6.83 -7.43 -2.16
N PHE A 153 -6.46 -6.39 -2.92
CA PHE A 153 -7.09 -5.09 -2.82
C PHE A 153 -8.55 -5.10 -3.29
N LYS A 154 -8.88 -5.81 -4.37
CA LYS A 154 -10.26 -6.00 -4.86
C LYS A 154 -11.16 -6.57 -3.76
N ARG A 155 -10.71 -7.62 -3.07
CA ARG A 155 -11.43 -8.20 -1.92
C ARG A 155 -11.53 -7.23 -0.74
N TYR A 156 -10.45 -6.51 -0.44
CA TYR A 156 -10.43 -5.49 0.60
C TYR A 156 -11.43 -4.36 0.37
N VAL A 157 -11.56 -3.90 -0.88
CA VAL A 157 -12.50 -2.84 -1.25
C VAL A 157 -13.93 -3.35 -1.37
N LEU A 158 -14.18 -4.56 -1.89
CA LEU A 158 -15.51 -5.18 -1.94
C LEU A 158 -16.23 -5.09 -0.59
N GLU A 159 -15.56 -5.53 0.49
CA GLU A 159 -16.15 -5.51 1.82
C GLU A 159 -16.28 -4.09 2.41
N LEU A 160 -15.34 -3.19 2.05
CA LEU A 160 -15.49 -1.78 2.38
C LEU A 160 -16.65 -1.13 1.64
N SER A 161 -16.92 -1.47 0.38
CA SER A 161 -18.05 -0.94 -0.38
C SER A 161 -19.38 -1.52 0.11
N ASP A 162 -19.41 -2.80 0.48
CA ASP A 162 -20.60 -3.41 1.09
C ASP A 162 -20.93 -2.74 2.44
N SER A 163 -19.93 -2.22 3.15
CA SER A 163 -20.11 -1.42 4.37
C SER A 163 -20.28 0.09 4.15
N LEU A 164 -20.02 0.59 2.93
CA LEU A 164 -20.02 2.01 2.56
C LEU A 164 -20.94 2.27 1.35
N ILE A 165 -22.06 1.57 1.22
CA ILE A 165 -23.02 1.79 0.13
C ILE A 165 -23.31 3.29 0.03
N ASP A 166 -22.70 3.92 -0.96
CA ASP A 166 -22.89 5.29 -1.40
C ASP A 166 -23.61 5.14 -2.75
N GLU A 167 -24.85 5.63 -2.81
CA GLU A 167 -25.82 5.46 -3.90
C GLU A 167 -25.36 6.07 -5.25
N ASN A 168 -24.10 6.49 -5.39
CA ASN A 168 -23.56 7.17 -6.56
C ASN A 168 -22.70 6.29 -7.50
N LEU A 169 -22.65 4.96 -7.30
CA LEU A 169 -21.79 4.03 -8.06
C LEU A 169 -22.40 3.50 -9.38
N ASP A 170 -23.57 3.99 -9.79
CA ASP A 170 -24.37 3.37 -10.85
C ASP A 170 -23.91 3.65 -12.29
N ASN A 171 -22.90 4.50 -12.51
CA ASN A 171 -22.48 4.90 -13.87
C ASN A 171 -21.17 4.25 -14.35
N VAL A 172 -20.87 3.01 -13.94
CA VAL A 172 -19.69 2.29 -14.43
C VAL A 172 -20.07 0.91 -14.95
N GLU A 173 -20.06 0.76 -16.27
CA GLU A 173 -20.62 -0.38 -17.02
C GLU A 173 -19.76 -1.66 -17.01
N SER A 174 -18.64 -1.69 -16.29
CA SER A 174 -17.85 -2.92 -16.10
C SER A 174 -17.37 -3.08 -14.66
N GLU A 175 -17.29 -4.33 -14.19
CA GLU A 175 -16.70 -4.64 -12.87
C GLU A 175 -15.31 -4.01 -12.74
N GLU A 176 -14.48 -4.13 -13.78
CA GLU A 176 -13.11 -3.58 -13.83
C GLU A 176 -13.08 -2.05 -13.66
N GLY A 177 -14.03 -1.32 -14.28
CA GLY A 177 -14.13 0.12 -14.12
C GLY A 177 -14.49 0.54 -12.70
N LYS A 178 -15.40 -0.19 -12.04
CA LYS A 178 -15.77 0.05 -10.63
C LYS A 178 -14.57 -0.12 -9.71
N TRP A 179 -13.74 -1.15 -9.95
CA TRP A 179 -12.52 -1.42 -9.17
C TRP A 179 -11.46 -0.34 -9.37
N ASN A 180 -11.21 0.06 -10.62
CA ASN A 180 -10.25 1.12 -10.93
C ASN A 180 -10.66 2.45 -10.29
N TYR A 181 -11.95 2.79 -10.32
CA TYR A 181 -12.47 4.00 -9.68
C TYR A 181 -12.34 3.96 -8.15
N ALA A 182 -12.70 2.84 -7.52
CA ALA A 182 -12.60 2.70 -6.07
C ALA A 182 -11.12 2.70 -5.59
N MET A 183 -10.22 2.06 -6.35
CA MET A 183 -8.77 2.11 -6.16
C MET A 183 -8.26 3.55 -6.27
N HIS A 184 -8.67 4.28 -7.31
CA HIS A 184 -8.29 5.67 -7.52
C HIS A 184 -8.74 6.55 -6.36
N ARG A 185 -10.03 6.50 -5.99
CA ARG A 185 -10.60 7.26 -4.86
C ARG A 185 -9.93 6.90 -3.53
N PHE A 186 -9.54 5.64 -3.35
CA PHE A 186 -8.83 5.19 -2.16
C PHE A 186 -7.41 5.78 -2.08
N ARG A 187 -6.67 5.77 -3.20
CA ARG A 187 -5.30 6.32 -3.29
C ARG A 187 -5.29 7.87 -3.28
N GLU A 188 -6.32 8.52 -3.81
CA GLU A 188 -6.56 9.97 -3.65
C GLU A 188 -6.68 10.40 -2.18
N ARG A 189 -7.12 9.49 -1.31
CA ARG A 189 -7.39 9.77 0.11
C ARG A 189 -6.18 9.60 1.04
N ASP A 190 -4.93 9.60 0.56
CA ASP A 190 -3.78 9.77 1.47
C ASP A 190 -3.87 11.15 2.13
N ARG A 191 -4.48 11.17 3.32
CA ARG A 191 -4.76 12.38 4.09
C ARG A 191 -3.49 13.17 4.38
N GLY A 192 -2.35 12.50 4.55
CA GLY A 192 -1.08 13.17 4.83
C GLY A 192 -0.56 13.94 3.62
N LEU A 193 -0.60 13.33 2.44
CA LEU A 193 -0.20 13.97 1.18
C LEU A 193 -1.16 15.10 0.79
N VAL A 194 -2.47 14.88 0.92
CA VAL A 194 -3.50 15.91 0.66
C VAL A 194 -3.33 17.10 1.61
N GLN A 195 -3.14 16.86 2.91
CA GLN A 195 -2.96 17.94 3.88
C GLN A 195 -1.66 18.72 3.62
N LYS A 196 -0.56 18.03 3.28
CA LYS A 196 0.69 18.69 2.88
C LYS A 196 0.52 19.53 1.62
N LYS A 197 -0.18 19.02 0.60
CA LYS A 197 -0.46 19.78 -0.63
C LYS A 197 -1.30 21.02 -0.35
N LYS A 198 -2.39 20.89 0.41
CA LYS A 198 -3.23 22.03 0.80
C LYS A 198 -2.44 23.06 1.62
N ALA A 199 -1.65 22.62 2.60
CA ALA A 199 -0.83 23.51 3.42
C ALA A 199 0.32 24.18 2.64
N SER A 200 0.71 23.63 1.47
CA SER A 200 1.74 24.24 0.61
C SER A 200 1.26 25.49 -0.12
N VAL A 201 -0.05 25.78 -0.10
CA VAL A 201 -0.65 26.94 -0.78
C VAL A 201 -1.46 27.75 0.22
N ILE A 202 -1.07 29.01 0.44
CA ILE A 202 -1.73 29.90 1.41
C ILE A 202 -3.18 30.19 1.01
N LYS A 203 -3.43 30.38 -0.30
CA LYS A 203 -4.76 30.63 -0.84
C LYS A 203 -5.06 29.66 -2.00
N PRO A 204 -5.63 28.49 -1.70
CA PRO A 204 -5.86 27.46 -2.71
C PRO A 204 -6.96 27.88 -3.69
N THR A 205 -6.66 27.87 -4.99
CA THR A 205 -7.63 28.10 -6.06
C THR A 205 -7.61 26.92 -7.03
N CYS A 206 -8.71 26.72 -7.76
CA CYS A 206 -8.80 25.63 -8.72
C CYS A 206 -7.80 25.80 -9.87
N GLU A 207 -6.96 24.81 -10.10
CA GLU A 207 -5.96 24.83 -11.19
C GLU A 207 -6.60 24.79 -12.59
N CYS A 208 -7.87 24.36 -12.70
CA CYS A 208 -8.64 24.34 -13.95
C CYS A 208 -9.38 25.67 -14.20
N CYS A 209 -10.26 26.08 -13.27
CA CYS A 209 -11.18 27.21 -13.48
C CYS A 209 -10.94 28.42 -12.57
N THR A 210 -9.84 28.44 -11.82
CA THR A 210 -9.45 29.50 -10.87
C THR A 210 -10.44 29.78 -9.73
N PHE A 211 -11.50 28.98 -9.60
CA PHE A 211 -12.49 29.09 -8.53
C PHE A 211 -11.85 29.05 -7.13
N ASP A 212 -12.30 29.96 -6.28
CA ASP A 212 -11.82 30.16 -4.91
C ASP A 212 -13.02 30.03 -3.94
N PHE A 213 -13.00 28.97 -3.13
CA PHE A 213 -14.04 28.72 -2.13
C PHE A 213 -14.01 29.75 -1.01
N SER A 214 -12.83 30.23 -0.58
CA SER A 214 -12.73 31.25 0.46
C SER A 214 -13.28 32.59 0.01
N ASN A 215 -13.17 32.90 -1.29
CA ASN A 215 -13.76 34.12 -1.85
C ASN A 215 -15.27 34.01 -2.04
N THR A 216 -15.75 32.84 -2.48
CA THR A 216 -17.17 32.62 -2.79
C THR A 216 -18.00 32.33 -1.54
N TYR A 217 -17.41 31.63 -0.57
CA TYR A 217 -18.01 31.20 0.69
C TYR A 217 -17.07 31.51 1.86
N PRO A 218 -16.96 32.77 2.31
CA PRO A 218 -15.94 33.19 3.28
C PRO A 218 -15.83 32.34 4.55
N ASP A 219 -16.96 32.03 5.19
CA ASP A 219 -16.96 31.29 6.46
C ASP A 219 -16.93 29.75 6.27
N LEU A 220 -17.41 29.25 5.13
CA LEU A 220 -17.57 27.81 4.87
C LEU A 220 -16.46 27.23 3.97
N GLY A 221 -15.86 28.08 3.16
CA GLY A 221 -14.92 27.74 2.11
C GLY A 221 -13.46 27.91 2.49
N ASP A 222 -13.17 28.43 3.68
CA ASP A 222 -11.78 28.57 4.14
C ASP A 222 -11.08 27.20 4.22
N GLY A 223 -9.90 27.11 3.60
CA GLY A 223 -9.14 25.87 3.43
C GLY A 223 -9.84 24.77 2.61
N PHE A 224 -11.03 25.02 2.05
CA PHE A 224 -11.78 24.03 1.28
C PHE A 224 -11.34 24.01 -0.18
N ILE A 225 -10.74 22.90 -0.59
CA ILE A 225 -10.46 22.56 -1.98
C ILE A 225 -10.29 21.05 -2.11
N GLU A 226 -10.51 20.48 -3.29
CA GLU A 226 -10.26 19.04 -3.53
C GLU A 226 -8.86 18.84 -4.12
N CYS A 227 -8.36 17.61 -4.03
CA CYS A 227 -7.03 17.23 -4.50
C CYS A 227 -7.18 16.08 -5.47
N HIS A 228 -6.61 16.21 -6.66
CA HIS A 228 -6.73 15.27 -7.77
C HIS A 228 -5.34 14.84 -8.26
N HIS A 229 -5.18 13.59 -8.69
CA HIS A 229 -3.91 13.12 -9.26
C HIS A 229 -3.82 13.48 -10.75
N ARG A 230 -2.79 14.23 -11.14
CA ARG A 230 -2.58 14.66 -12.54
C ARG A 230 -2.37 13.52 -13.52
N ILE A 231 -1.78 12.42 -13.06
CA ILE A 231 -1.63 11.20 -13.85
C ILE A 231 -2.50 10.12 -13.18
N PRO A 232 -3.44 9.51 -13.94
CA PRO A 232 -4.29 8.44 -13.46
C PRO A 232 -3.49 7.33 -12.80
N ILE A 233 -3.96 6.90 -11.64
CA ILE A 233 -3.23 5.95 -10.79
C ILE A 233 -3.27 4.51 -11.33
N ASN A 234 -4.03 4.26 -12.42
CA ASN A 234 -4.08 2.96 -13.11
C ASN A 234 -2.85 2.70 -14.01
N GLN A 235 -1.98 3.70 -14.24
CA GLN A 235 -0.77 3.56 -15.07
C GLN A 235 0.51 3.23 -14.26
N GLY A 236 0.42 2.32 -13.28
CA GLY A 236 1.58 1.70 -12.62
C GLY A 236 2.00 2.24 -11.25
N GLU A 237 2.93 1.53 -10.59
CA GLU A 237 3.43 1.83 -9.24
C GLU A 237 4.35 3.06 -9.21
N ARG A 238 3.86 4.20 -8.70
CA ARG A 238 4.69 5.40 -8.50
C ARG A 238 4.56 6.00 -7.09
N ILE A 239 5.63 6.62 -6.62
CA ILE A 239 5.59 7.45 -5.41
C ILE A 239 4.91 8.75 -5.81
N THR A 240 3.72 9.02 -5.27
CA THR A 240 3.04 10.31 -5.47
C THR A 240 3.83 11.41 -4.77
N LYS A 241 4.30 12.39 -5.53
CA LYS A 241 4.87 13.63 -5.00
C LYS A 241 3.80 14.73 -4.95
N LEU A 242 4.10 15.84 -4.27
CA LEU A 242 3.18 16.99 -4.24
C LEU A 242 2.93 17.61 -5.63
N GLU A 243 3.87 17.47 -6.56
CA GLU A 243 3.74 17.91 -7.96
C GLU A 243 2.77 17.05 -8.78
N ASP A 244 2.55 15.79 -8.38
CA ASP A 244 1.59 14.89 -9.02
C ASP A 244 0.14 15.19 -8.65
N LEU A 245 -0.06 16.11 -7.70
CA LEU A 245 -1.36 16.50 -7.18
C LEU A 245 -1.74 17.88 -7.70
N ALA A 246 -2.98 18.00 -8.16
CA ALA A 246 -3.63 19.24 -8.54
C ALA A 246 -4.73 19.61 -7.54
N LEU A 247 -4.80 20.88 -7.16
CA LEU A 247 -5.89 21.45 -6.39
C LEU A 247 -7.03 21.84 -7.34
N VAL A 248 -8.21 21.28 -7.12
CA VAL A 248 -9.37 21.45 -8.01
C VAL A 248 -10.64 21.70 -7.21
N CYS A 249 -11.59 22.44 -7.79
CA CYS A 249 -12.90 22.60 -7.17
C CYS A 249 -13.75 21.34 -7.33
N ALA A 250 -14.81 21.20 -6.53
CA ALA A 250 -15.69 20.03 -6.58
C ALA A 250 -16.27 19.74 -7.98
N ASN A 251 -16.59 20.80 -8.73
CA ASN A 251 -17.12 20.68 -10.09
C ASN A 251 -16.05 20.17 -11.07
N CYS A 252 -14.88 20.80 -11.10
CA CYS A 252 -13.78 20.39 -11.97
C CYS A 252 -13.26 18.99 -11.60
N HIS A 253 -13.18 18.67 -10.32
CA HIS A 253 -12.80 17.33 -9.88
C HIS A 253 -13.76 16.29 -10.45
N ARG A 254 -15.07 16.53 -10.37
CA ARG A 254 -16.07 15.62 -10.94
C ARG A 254 -15.95 15.50 -12.46
N MET A 255 -15.54 16.55 -13.17
CA MET A 255 -15.31 16.50 -14.62
C MET A 255 -14.04 15.73 -15.00
N LEU A 256 -12.96 15.83 -14.23
CA LEU A 256 -11.73 15.06 -14.45
C LEU A 256 -11.94 13.55 -14.29
N HIS A 257 -12.93 13.15 -13.49
CA HIS A 257 -13.35 11.75 -13.34
C HIS A 257 -14.32 11.25 -14.43
N ARG A 258 -14.73 12.11 -15.37
CA ARG A 258 -15.50 11.67 -16.54
C ARG A 258 -14.56 11.24 -17.66
N LYS A 259 -15.02 10.27 -18.44
CA LYS A 259 -14.31 9.80 -19.62
C LYS A 259 -14.76 10.52 -20.88
N ASN A 260 -13.84 10.70 -21.81
CA ASN A 260 -14.13 11.18 -23.16
C ASN A 260 -14.69 10.05 -24.04
N ASN A 261 -14.98 10.36 -25.31
CA ASN A 261 -15.53 9.40 -26.29
C ASN A 261 -14.54 8.26 -26.63
N GLN A 262 -13.26 8.44 -26.31
CA GLN A 262 -12.19 7.45 -26.45
C GLN A 262 -12.00 6.60 -25.19
N ASN A 263 -12.89 6.74 -24.18
CA ASN A 263 -12.84 6.02 -22.91
C ASN A 263 -11.60 6.35 -22.03
N GLU A 264 -11.02 7.54 -22.23
CA GLU A 264 -9.88 8.09 -21.49
C GLU A 264 -10.33 9.21 -20.54
N TYR A 265 -9.60 9.43 -19.44
CA TYR A 265 -9.87 10.53 -18.50
C TYR A 265 -9.24 11.83 -18.99
N TYR A 266 -9.91 12.96 -18.73
CA TYR A 266 -9.34 14.27 -19.00
C TYR A 266 -8.20 14.60 -18.02
N THR A 267 -7.15 15.23 -18.55
CA THR A 267 -6.11 15.87 -17.75
C THR A 267 -6.56 17.25 -17.27
N VAL A 268 -5.87 17.76 -16.24
CA VAL A 268 -6.09 19.13 -15.73
C VAL A 268 -5.93 20.18 -16.82
N ASP A 269 -4.95 20.00 -17.70
CA ASP A 269 -4.65 20.95 -18.77
C ASP A 269 -5.70 20.88 -19.89
N GLU A 270 -6.16 19.69 -20.26
CA GLU A 270 -7.27 19.52 -21.22
C GLU A 270 -8.56 20.15 -20.69
N LEU A 271 -8.93 19.88 -19.44
CA LEU A 271 -10.14 20.46 -18.86
C LEU A 271 -10.03 21.99 -18.77
N LYS A 272 -8.84 22.51 -18.45
CA LYS A 272 -8.57 23.95 -18.46
C LYS A 272 -8.76 24.56 -19.84
N GLN A 273 -8.29 23.91 -20.90
CA GLN A 273 -8.51 24.38 -22.27
C GLN A 273 -9.99 24.36 -22.66
N ILE A 274 -10.75 23.36 -22.23
CA ILE A 274 -12.20 23.31 -22.46
C ILE A 274 -12.91 24.50 -21.82
N ILE A 275 -12.52 24.87 -20.59
CA ILE A 275 -13.13 25.97 -19.83
C ILE A 275 -12.75 27.35 -20.38
N ILE A 276 -11.54 27.52 -20.93
CA ILE A 276 -11.05 28.79 -21.48
C ILE A 276 -11.64 29.11 -22.87
N ASN A 277 -12.11 28.09 -23.60
CA ASN A 277 -12.66 28.25 -24.95
C ASN A 277 -14.17 28.59 -24.98
N GLU A 278 -14.74 29.03 -23.85
CA GLU A 278 -16.07 29.67 -23.74
C GLU A 278 -15.91 31.16 -23.38
#